data_AF-A0A9J7MEB9-F1
#
_entry.id   AF-A0A9J7MEB9-F1
#
_cell.length_a   1.000
_cell.length_b   1.000
_cell.length_c   1.000
_cell.angle_alpha   90.00
_cell.angle_beta   90.00
_cell.angle_gamma   90.00
#
_symmetry.space_group_name_H-M   'P 1'
#
loop_
_entity.id
_entity.type
_entity.pdbx_description
1 polymer ?
#
loop_
_entity_poly.entity_id
_entity_poly.type
_entity_poly.pdbx_seq_one_letter_code
_entity_poly.pdbx_strand_id
1 'polypeptide(L)'
;MSVETELGKKTDVQDKVVPKVGEMLTYNQIQAAQRLLRRQYPTIQGLDDPVHGLYDVGFAKMTGKGLQIHHGGNMHWVLSSYTDGQVCLYDGLGVSMMTKPLLIQLCQSYAAFADKETDTLPVVLPEVQSYWNENDCGLFAIAWAVDIAEGQDVSRVVYDERKMRSHLETCFEQGKLTPFPRLTSRRKRVGPTRAHQISLVCRCEQGGRLGRMERCKACRRMFHVSCLPVSPPRDGTWACDDCVM
;
A
#
# COMPACT_ATOMS: atom_id res chain seq x y z
N MET A 1 -16.74 -61.50 -5.62
CA MET A 1 -16.94 -60.59 -4.49
C MET A 1 -16.62 -59.18 -4.95
N SER A 2 -17.67 -58.48 -5.40
CA SER A 2 -17.80 -57.02 -5.48
C SER A 2 -17.46 -56.38 -4.12
N VAL A 3 -17.06 -55.11 -3.98
CA VAL A 3 -17.79 -53.83 -4.19
C VAL A 3 -16.68 -52.73 -4.27
N GLU A 4 -16.55 -51.88 -5.29
CA GLU A 4 -17.27 -50.63 -5.60
C GLU A 4 -17.32 -49.54 -4.51
N THR A 5 -16.84 -48.34 -4.90
CA THR A 5 -17.20 -46.96 -4.49
C THR A 5 -16.95 -46.44 -3.06
N GLU A 6 -16.21 -45.33 -2.96
CA GLU A 6 -16.74 -43.97 -2.68
C GLU A 6 -15.59 -42.94 -2.81
N LEU A 7 -15.60 -42.12 -3.87
CA LEU A 7 -16.13 -40.76 -3.90
C LEU A 7 -15.39 -39.74 -3.02
N GLY A 8 -14.50 -38.99 -3.66
CA GLY A 8 -14.54 -37.53 -3.70
C GLY A 8 -14.67 -36.75 -2.38
N LYS A 9 -13.59 -36.06 -2.03
CA LYS A 9 -13.67 -34.64 -1.67
C LYS A 9 -12.56 -33.88 -2.40
N LYS A 10 -12.89 -33.40 -3.60
CA LYS A 10 -12.38 -32.12 -4.07
C LYS A 10 -12.67 -31.13 -2.94
N THR A 11 -11.66 -30.66 -2.22
CA THR A 11 -11.78 -29.36 -1.55
C THR A 11 -11.66 -28.31 -2.63
N ASP A 12 -12.75 -28.20 -3.40
CA ASP A 12 -13.12 -27.03 -4.16
C ASP A 12 -13.44 -25.93 -3.16
N VAL A 13 -12.39 -25.35 -2.57
CA VAL A 13 -12.49 -23.97 -2.14
C VAL A 13 -12.17 -23.18 -3.39
N GLN A 14 -13.19 -22.98 -4.23
CA GLN A 14 -13.27 -21.76 -5.00
C GLN A 14 -13.10 -20.64 -3.98
N ASP A 15 -11.88 -20.17 -3.82
CA ASP A 15 -11.58 -18.84 -3.31
C ASP A 15 -12.38 -17.92 -4.22
N LYS A 16 -13.60 -17.60 -3.80
CA LYS A 16 -14.42 -16.65 -4.51
C LYS A 16 -13.63 -15.36 -4.49
N VAL A 17 -13.06 -15.02 -5.64
CA VAL A 17 -12.44 -13.71 -5.90
C VAL A 17 -13.45 -12.58 -5.61
N VAL A 18 -14.74 -12.92 -5.56
CA VAL A 18 -15.91 -12.09 -5.23
C VAL A 18 -15.84 -11.53 -3.80
N PRO A 19 -15.65 -10.21 -3.62
CA PRO A 19 -15.73 -9.57 -2.32
C PRO A 19 -17.17 -9.50 -1.83
N LYS A 20 -17.49 -10.11 -0.68
CA LYS A 20 -18.83 -9.91 -0.09
C LYS A 20 -19.02 -8.45 0.34
N VAL A 21 -20.24 -7.97 0.21
CA VAL A 21 -20.62 -6.62 0.67
C VAL A 21 -20.30 -6.48 2.16
N GLY A 22 -19.59 -5.41 2.51
CA GLY A 22 -19.24 -5.10 3.89
C GLY A 22 -18.02 -5.84 4.44
N GLU A 23 -17.42 -6.78 3.71
CA GLU A 23 -16.17 -7.44 4.11
C GLU A 23 -14.95 -6.68 3.58
N MET A 24 -13.88 -6.62 4.38
CA MET A 24 -12.61 -6.04 3.98
C MET A 24 -11.94 -6.91 2.91
N LEU A 25 -11.35 -6.29 1.89
CA LEU A 25 -10.62 -7.03 0.86
C LEU A 25 -9.44 -7.79 1.46
N THR A 26 -9.27 -9.04 1.02
CA THR A 26 -8.17 -9.92 1.46
C THR A 26 -6.86 -9.59 0.76
N TYR A 27 -5.74 -10.09 1.29
CA TYR A 27 -4.43 -10.01 0.62
C TYR A 27 -4.47 -10.58 -0.80
N ASN A 28 -5.18 -11.71 -1.01
CA ASN A 28 -5.30 -12.34 -2.32
C ASN A 28 -6.03 -11.44 -3.32
N GLN A 29 -7.09 -10.75 -2.89
CA GLN A 29 -7.83 -9.80 -3.74
C GLN A 29 -7.02 -8.56 -4.07
N ILE A 30 -6.33 -7.97 -3.09
CA ILE A 30 -5.42 -6.84 -3.34
C ILE A 30 -4.28 -7.27 -4.27
N GLN A 31 -3.68 -8.44 -4.05
CA GLN A 31 -2.63 -8.97 -4.92
C GLN A 31 -3.15 -9.17 -6.35
N ALA A 32 -4.35 -9.73 -6.52
CA ALA A 32 -4.96 -9.91 -7.83
C ALA A 32 -5.12 -8.56 -8.55
N ALA A 33 -5.64 -7.54 -7.86
CA ALA A 33 -5.76 -6.19 -8.42
C ALA A 33 -4.41 -5.58 -8.80
N GLN A 34 -3.41 -5.66 -7.93
CA GLN A 34 -2.06 -5.16 -8.23
C GLN A 34 -1.40 -5.89 -9.41
N ARG A 35 -1.63 -7.22 -9.55
CA ARG A 35 -1.17 -7.98 -10.72
C ARG A 35 -1.83 -7.51 -12.02
N LEU A 36 -3.13 -7.18 -11.99
CA LEU A 36 -3.83 -6.60 -13.14
C LEU A 36 -3.29 -5.21 -13.49
N LEU A 37 -3.14 -4.32 -12.50
CA LEU A 37 -2.54 -3.00 -12.69
C LEU A 37 -1.15 -3.10 -13.30
N ARG A 38 -0.29 -3.98 -12.79
CA ARG A 38 1.08 -4.16 -13.30
C ARG A 38 1.10 -4.65 -14.75
N ARG A 39 0.14 -5.50 -15.14
CA ARG A 39 -0.01 -5.95 -16.54
C ARG A 39 -0.51 -4.82 -17.45
N GLN A 40 -1.42 -3.99 -16.96
CA GLN A 40 -2.03 -2.90 -17.72
C GLN A 40 -1.10 -1.69 -17.87
N TYR A 41 -0.27 -1.42 -16.86
CA TYR A 41 0.62 -0.26 -16.79
C TYR A 41 2.06 -0.70 -16.49
N PRO A 42 2.74 -1.39 -17.43
CA PRO A 42 4.04 -2.03 -17.18
C PRO A 42 5.18 -1.05 -16.89
N THR A 43 5.01 0.24 -17.17
CA THR A 43 5.99 1.28 -16.86
C THR A 43 5.90 1.79 -15.42
N ILE A 44 4.83 1.46 -14.69
CA ILE A 44 4.65 1.82 -13.28
C ILE A 44 5.36 0.77 -12.42
N GLN A 45 6.30 1.23 -11.59
CA GLN A 45 6.99 0.39 -10.61
C GLN A 45 6.13 0.10 -9.37
N GLY A 46 6.59 -0.84 -8.54
CA GLY A 46 5.87 -1.25 -7.34
C GLY A 46 4.84 -2.33 -7.60
N LEU A 47 3.66 -2.19 -6.99
CA LEU A 47 2.56 -3.15 -7.04
C LEU A 47 3.01 -4.57 -6.63
N ASP A 48 3.93 -4.63 -5.68
CA ASP A 48 4.45 -5.86 -5.10
C ASP A 48 3.37 -6.52 -4.24
N ASP A 49 3.41 -7.86 -4.14
CA ASP A 49 2.54 -8.63 -3.24
C ASP A 49 2.50 -7.98 -1.85
N PRO A 50 1.31 -7.56 -1.35
CA PRO A 50 1.25 -6.84 -0.08
C PRO A 50 1.77 -7.66 1.11
N VAL A 51 1.80 -8.98 0.99
CA VAL A 51 2.39 -9.88 1.98
C VAL A 51 3.90 -9.63 2.17
N HIS A 52 4.62 -9.14 1.14
CA HIS A 52 6.04 -8.77 1.29
C HIS A 52 6.25 -7.69 2.35
N GLY A 53 5.29 -6.78 2.54
CA GLY A 53 5.35 -5.74 3.57
C GLY A 53 5.20 -6.27 5.01
N LEU A 54 4.86 -7.55 5.19
CA LEU A 54 4.75 -8.21 6.49
C LEU A 54 6.04 -8.96 6.90
N TYR A 55 6.92 -9.22 5.95
CA TYR A 55 8.12 -10.04 6.14
C TYR A 55 9.38 -9.24 5.92
N ASP A 56 10.50 -9.79 6.37
CA ASP A 56 11.83 -9.17 6.28
C ASP A 56 12.30 -8.95 4.85
N VAL A 57 11.66 -9.53 3.85
CA VAL A 57 11.97 -9.29 2.44
C VAL A 57 11.63 -7.85 2.03
N GLY A 58 10.54 -7.28 2.58
CA GLY A 58 10.06 -5.94 2.25
C GLY A 58 9.66 -5.74 0.79
N PHE A 59 9.21 -4.53 0.48
CA PHE A 59 8.92 -4.11 -0.89
C PHE A 59 10.18 -3.78 -1.69
N ALA A 60 10.10 -3.92 -3.01
CA ALA A 60 11.09 -3.39 -3.92
C ALA A 60 11.12 -1.86 -3.90
N LYS A 61 12.34 -1.31 -3.83
CA LYS A 61 12.63 0.11 -3.93
C LYS A 61 12.35 0.59 -5.34
N MET A 62 11.58 1.66 -5.44
CA MET A 62 11.26 2.34 -6.69
C MET A 62 12.31 3.41 -6.99
N THR A 63 12.53 3.67 -8.27
CA THR A 63 13.47 4.66 -8.83
C THR A 63 12.81 5.55 -9.89
N GLY A 64 11.55 5.27 -10.25
CA GLY A 64 10.74 6.08 -11.14
C GLY A 64 9.28 6.11 -10.69
N LYS A 65 8.37 6.43 -11.62
CA LYS A 65 6.93 6.46 -11.34
C LYS A 65 6.47 5.11 -10.78
N GLY A 66 5.68 5.13 -9.71
CA GLY A 66 5.30 3.91 -9.02
C GLY A 66 4.07 4.05 -8.14
N LEU A 67 3.47 2.89 -7.84
CA LEU A 67 2.29 2.74 -6.99
C LEU A 67 2.49 1.55 -6.06
N GLN A 68 2.04 1.64 -4.81
CA GLN A 68 2.03 0.50 -3.89
C GLN A 68 0.82 0.57 -2.97
N ILE A 69 0.07 -0.54 -2.89
CA ILE A 69 -0.96 -0.72 -1.87
C ILE A 69 -0.30 -1.33 -0.64
N HIS A 70 -0.53 -0.72 0.52
CA HIS A 70 0.08 -1.05 1.80
C HIS A 70 -0.96 -1.60 2.77
N HIS A 71 -0.54 -2.51 3.64
CA HIS A 71 -1.32 -2.90 4.81
C HIS A 71 -0.67 -2.35 6.07
N GLY A 72 -1.33 -1.39 6.73
CA GLY A 72 -0.79 -0.65 7.88
C GLY A 72 -0.72 -1.43 9.20
N GLY A 73 -1.10 -2.71 9.20
CA GLY A 73 -1.11 -3.59 10.38
C GLY A 73 -2.40 -3.52 11.22
N ASN A 74 -3.20 -2.46 11.07
CA ASN A 74 -4.45 -2.25 11.81
C ASN A 74 -5.68 -2.54 10.94
N MET A 75 -5.66 -3.63 10.16
CA MET A 75 -6.75 -3.95 9.21
C MET A 75 -7.12 -2.75 8.32
N HIS A 76 -6.12 -2.10 7.73
CA HIS A 76 -6.32 -0.91 6.92
C HIS A 76 -5.43 -0.94 5.68
N TRP A 77 -6.05 -0.70 4.52
CA TRP A 77 -5.39 -0.61 3.22
C TRP A 77 -5.25 0.85 2.80
N VAL A 78 -4.05 1.24 2.39
CA VAL A 78 -3.78 2.59 1.85
C VAL A 78 -2.99 2.49 0.56
N LEU A 79 -3.11 3.51 -0.29
CA LEU A 79 -2.32 3.61 -1.51
C LEU A 79 -1.23 4.66 -1.34
N SER A 80 -0.04 4.37 -1.82
CA SER A 80 0.98 5.38 -2.07
C SER A 80 1.32 5.48 -3.55
N SER A 81 1.84 6.63 -3.95
CA SER A 81 2.41 6.83 -5.29
C SER A 81 3.71 7.61 -5.23
N TYR A 82 4.53 7.45 -6.26
CA TYR A 82 5.48 8.47 -6.68
C TYR A 82 5.10 8.92 -8.09
N THR A 83 4.55 10.13 -8.19
CA THR A 83 4.12 10.75 -9.45
C THR A 83 4.48 12.22 -9.42
N ASP A 84 4.92 12.76 -10.56
CA ASP A 84 5.23 14.18 -10.74
C ASP A 84 6.20 14.75 -9.68
N GLY A 85 7.19 13.93 -9.30
CA GLY A 85 8.26 14.32 -8.39
C GLY A 85 7.92 14.24 -6.90
N GLN A 86 6.72 13.76 -6.53
CA GLN A 86 6.27 13.72 -5.14
C GLN A 86 5.84 12.31 -4.73
N VAL A 87 6.18 11.94 -3.49
CA VAL A 87 5.58 10.77 -2.84
C VAL A 87 4.28 11.20 -2.20
N CYS A 88 3.18 10.56 -2.59
CA CYS A 88 1.85 10.80 -2.02
C CYS A 88 1.36 9.56 -1.27
N LEU A 89 0.67 9.76 -0.16
CA LEU A 89 -0.07 8.73 0.57
C LEU A 89 -1.55 9.11 0.60
N TYR A 90 -2.39 8.24 0.03
CA TYR A 90 -3.82 8.41 -0.09
C TYR A 90 -4.53 7.54 0.94
N ASP A 91 -5.30 8.18 1.81
CA ASP A 91 -6.05 7.55 2.90
C ASP A 91 -7.38 8.28 3.14
N GLY A 92 -8.48 7.55 3.03
CA GLY A 92 -9.84 8.09 3.19
C GLY A 92 -10.24 8.32 4.65
N LEU A 93 -9.55 7.72 5.62
CA LEU A 93 -9.78 7.95 7.06
C LEU A 93 -8.97 9.12 7.61
N GLY A 94 -8.07 9.68 6.81
CA GLY A 94 -7.19 10.77 7.22
C GLY A 94 -6.02 10.33 8.10
N VAL A 95 -5.13 11.29 8.37
CA VAL A 95 -3.72 11.17 8.79
C VAL A 95 -3.48 10.52 10.18
N SER A 96 -4.50 9.92 10.80
CA SER A 96 -4.39 9.34 12.13
C SER A 96 -3.60 8.02 12.17
N MET A 97 -3.24 7.42 11.03
CA MET A 97 -2.68 6.05 10.98
C MET A 97 -1.29 5.94 10.34
N MET A 98 -0.37 6.88 10.59
CA MET A 98 1.07 6.70 10.30
C MET A 98 1.69 5.66 11.27
N THR A 99 1.28 4.41 11.14
CA THR A 99 1.74 3.31 11.97
C THR A 99 3.20 2.97 11.63
N LYS A 100 3.91 2.34 12.57
CA LYS A 100 5.28 1.90 12.35
C LYS A 100 5.42 0.97 11.13
N PRO A 101 4.55 -0.04 10.91
CA PRO A 101 4.58 -0.85 9.69
C PRO A 101 4.43 -0.02 8.41
N LEU A 102 3.50 0.94 8.38
CA LEU A 102 3.30 1.78 7.20
C LEU A 102 4.53 2.64 6.90
N LEU A 103 5.13 3.25 7.91
CA LEU A 103 6.35 4.05 7.74
C LEU A 103 7.51 3.21 7.20
N ILE A 104 7.68 1.97 7.68
CA ILE A 104 8.67 1.02 7.15
C ILE A 104 8.40 0.73 5.69
N GLN A 105 7.16 0.39 5.33
CA GLN A 105 6.79 0.05 3.96
C GLN A 105 6.97 1.22 2.98
N LEU A 106 6.68 2.45 3.43
CA LEU A 106 6.94 3.68 2.66
C LEU A 106 8.44 3.88 2.43
N CYS A 107 9.27 3.67 3.46
CA CYS A 107 10.72 3.74 3.31
C CYS A 107 11.24 2.69 2.31
N GLN A 108 10.81 1.44 2.45
CA GLN A 108 11.18 0.35 1.53
C GLN A 108 10.87 0.71 0.07
N SER A 109 9.70 1.29 -0.16
CA SER A 109 9.22 1.62 -1.50
C SER A 109 9.91 2.87 -2.08
N TYR A 110 10.12 3.92 -1.28
CA TYR A 110 10.42 5.26 -1.79
C TYR A 110 11.74 5.88 -1.29
N ALA A 111 12.61 5.13 -0.60
CA ALA A 111 13.88 5.67 -0.08
C ALA A 111 14.77 6.34 -1.16
N ALA A 112 14.64 5.97 -2.44
CA ALA A 112 15.39 6.60 -3.53
C ALA A 112 15.01 8.08 -3.76
N PHE A 113 13.85 8.52 -3.25
CA PHE A 113 13.32 9.87 -3.40
C PHE A 113 13.47 10.71 -2.12
N ALA A 114 14.25 10.22 -1.16
CA ALA A 114 14.60 11.00 0.02
C ALA A 114 15.53 12.15 -0.35
N ASP A 115 15.36 13.27 0.34
CA ASP A 115 16.28 14.39 0.30
C ASP A 115 17.64 13.96 0.86
N LYS A 116 18.70 14.17 0.08
CA LYS A 116 20.06 13.71 0.42
C LYS A 116 20.76 14.60 1.44
N GLU A 117 20.34 15.86 1.58
CA GLU A 117 20.92 16.80 2.53
C GLU A 117 20.34 16.59 3.92
N THR A 118 19.02 16.35 4.00
CA THR A 118 18.31 16.17 5.27
C THR A 118 18.08 14.71 5.65
N ASP A 119 18.42 13.76 4.77
CA ASP A 119 18.10 12.34 4.88
C ASP A 119 16.62 12.09 5.21
N THR A 120 15.70 12.88 4.63
CA THR A 120 14.26 12.78 4.91
C THR A 120 13.47 12.45 3.66
N LEU A 121 12.49 11.55 3.82
CA LEU A 121 11.50 11.25 2.78
C LEU A 121 10.26 12.14 3.01
N PRO A 122 10.01 13.16 2.17
CA PRO A 122 8.78 13.94 2.23
C PRO A 122 7.62 13.11 1.65
N VAL A 123 6.55 12.96 2.43
CA VAL A 123 5.32 12.28 2.04
C VAL A 123 4.18 13.28 2.11
N VAL A 124 3.55 13.51 0.97
CA VAL A 124 2.39 14.38 0.82
C VAL A 124 1.13 13.56 1.08
N LEU A 125 0.13 14.14 1.75
CA LEU A 125 -1.14 13.49 2.04
C LEU A 125 -2.29 14.26 1.38
N PRO A 126 -2.60 13.94 0.12
CA PRO A 126 -3.72 14.53 -0.59
C PRO A 126 -5.05 14.20 0.08
N GLU A 127 -5.97 15.15 0.04
CA GLU A 127 -7.35 14.90 0.44
C GLU A 127 -8.06 14.05 -0.63
N VAL A 128 -8.57 12.89 -0.26
CA VAL A 128 -9.35 11.99 -1.11
C VAL A 128 -10.74 11.79 -0.53
N GLN A 129 -11.64 11.21 -1.32
CA GLN A 129 -12.97 10.85 -0.82
C GLN A 129 -12.82 9.90 0.38
N SER A 130 -13.43 10.28 1.50
CA SER A 130 -13.68 9.38 2.63
C SER A 130 -14.77 8.38 2.26
N TYR A 131 -14.70 7.20 2.82
CA TYR A 131 -15.73 6.15 2.68
C TYR A 131 -16.58 6.04 3.94
N TRP A 132 -17.83 5.63 3.77
CA TRP A 132 -18.74 5.42 4.89
C TRP A 132 -18.46 4.13 5.66
N ASN A 133 -17.92 3.11 4.98
CA ASN A 133 -17.59 1.82 5.56
C ASN A 133 -16.08 1.63 5.58
N GLU A 134 -15.51 1.45 6.77
CA GLU A 134 -14.07 1.29 6.97
C GLU A 134 -13.49 0.08 6.21
N ASN A 135 -14.32 -0.93 5.94
CA ASN A 135 -13.95 -2.12 5.18
C ASN A 135 -13.81 -1.86 3.66
N ASP A 136 -14.16 -0.67 3.17
CA ASP A 136 -13.97 -0.27 1.76
C ASP A 136 -12.58 0.34 1.48
N CYS A 137 -11.70 0.46 2.49
CA CYS A 137 -10.35 1.03 2.32
C CYS A 137 -9.57 0.40 1.13
N GLY A 138 -9.61 -0.93 1.01
CA GLY A 138 -8.94 -1.64 -0.08
C GLY A 138 -9.58 -1.39 -1.45
N LEU A 139 -10.91 -1.22 -1.50
CA LEU A 139 -11.65 -0.94 -2.71
C LEU A 139 -11.30 0.44 -3.26
N PHE A 140 -11.22 1.43 -2.37
CA PHE A 140 -10.78 2.78 -2.71
C PHE A 140 -9.30 2.82 -3.11
N ALA A 141 -8.42 2.10 -2.42
CA ALA A 141 -7.01 2.01 -2.79
C ALA A 141 -6.83 1.48 -4.22
N ILE A 142 -7.61 0.48 -4.64
CA ILE A 142 -7.60 -0.03 -6.02
C ILE A 142 -8.13 1.03 -7.00
N ALA A 143 -9.27 1.67 -6.69
CA ALA A 143 -9.87 2.68 -7.56
C ALA A 143 -8.94 3.88 -7.78
N TRP A 144 -8.28 4.36 -6.71
CA TRP A 144 -7.28 5.42 -6.80
C TRP A 144 -6.07 4.98 -7.64
N ALA A 145 -5.62 3.74 -7.49
CA ALA A 145 -4.48 3.23 -8.25
C ALA A 145 -4.76 3.17 -9.76
N VAL A 146 -5.98 2.75 -10.15
CA VAL A 146 -6.44 2.80 -11.56
C VAL A 146 -6.42 4.24 -12.07
N ASP A 147 -7.04 5.16 -11.34
CA ASP A 147 -7.18 6.55 -11.78
C ASP A 147 -5.82 7.27 -11.86
N ILE A 148 -4.93 7.05 -10.88
CA ILE A 148 -3.57 7.62 -10.91
C ILE A 148 -2.75 7.02 -12.05
N ALA A 149 -2.89 5.72 -12.33
CA ALA A 149 -2.24 5.09 -13.47
C ALA A 149 -2.70 5.67 -14.82
N GLU A 150 -3.94 6.18 -14.89
CA GLU A 150 -4.48 6.94 -16.04
C GLU A 150 -4.20 8.46 -15.98
N GLY A 151 -3.36 8.90 -15.04
CA GLY A 151 -2.97 10.31 -14.90
C GLY A 151 -4.07 11.23 -14.34
N GLN A 152 -5.05 10.68 -13.63
CA GLN A 152 -6.13 11.45 -13.02
C GLN A 152 -5.77 11.95 -11.61
N ASP A 153 -6.23 13.15 -11.28
CA ASP A 153 -6.15 13.71 -9.91
C ASP A 153 -7.33 13.17 -9.06
N VAL A 154 -7.06 12.12 -8.28
CA VAL A 154 -8.06 11.47 -7.42
C VAL A 154 -8.65 12.38 -6.34
N SER A 155 -8.01 13.50 -6.01
CA SER A 155 -8.58 14.49 -5.06
C SER A 155 -9.86 15.14 -5.59
N ARG A 156 -10.07 15.10 -6.91
CA ARG A 156 -11.20 15.71 -7.61
C ARG A 156 -12.32 14.72 -7.95
N VAL A 157 -12.09 13.44 -7.72
CA VAL A 157 -13.01 12.36 -8.09
C VAL A 157 -14.01 12.09 -6.97
N VAL A 158 -15.27 11.85 -7.35
CA VAL A 158 -16.31 11.30 -6.48
C VAL A 158 -16.72 9.93 -7.02
N TYR A 159 -16.39 8.86 -6.31
CA TYR A 159 -16.77 7.50 -6.62
C TYR A 159 -18.20 7.20 -6.15
N ASP A 160 -18.94 6.43 -6.97
CA ASP A 160 -20.24 5.87 -6.62
C ASP A 160 -20.05 4.58 -5.81
N GLU A 161 -19.86 4.73 -4.50
CA GLU A 161 -19.57 3.64 -3.54
C GLU A 161 -20.51 2.44 -3.69
N ARG A 162 -21.78 2.68 -4.02
CA ARG A 162 -22.81 1.64 -4.18
C ARG A 162 -22.53 0.68 -5.33
N LYS A 163 -21.73 1.10 -6.32
CA LYS A 163 -21.41 0.32 -7.53
C LYS A 163 -19.97 -0.17 -7.57
N MET A 164 -19.10 0.29 -6.67
CA MET A 164 -17.67 -0.03 -6.74
C MET A 164 -17.38 -1.53 -6.55
N ARG A 165 -18.08 -2.21 -5.63
CA ARG A 165 -17.82 -3.64 -5.35
C ARG A 165 -18.21 -4.53 -6.53
N SER A 166 -19.43 -4.41 -7.04
CA SER A 166 -19.88 -5.17 -8.22
C SER A 166 -19.06 -4.85 -9.47
N HIS A 167 -18.56 -3.62 -9.59
CA HIS A 167 -17.61 -3.25 -10.64
C HIS A 167 -16.26 -3.95 -10.49
N LEU A 168 -15.71 -4.03 -9.27
CA LEU A 168 -14.46 -4.75 -9.02
C LEU A 168 -14.62 -6.25 -9.33
N GLU A 169 -15.74 -6.86 -8.98
CA GLU A 169 -16.08 -8.23 -9.35
C GLU A 169 -16.04 -8.42 -10.86
N THR A 170 -16.74 -7.55 -11.60
CA THR A 170 -16.78 -7.56 -13.06
C THR A 170 -15.36 -7.40 -13.65
N CYS A 171 -14.54 -6.51 -13.07
CA CYS A 171 -13.16 -6.31 -13.50
C CYS A 171 -12.29 -7.57 -13.28
N PHE A 172 -12.48 -8.28 -12.17
CA PHE A 172 -11.78 -9.54 -11.92
C PHE A 172 -12.21 -10.64 -12.87
N GLU A 173 -13.51 -10.79 -13.13
CA GLU A 173 -14.04 -11.75 -14.11
C GLU A 173 -13.51 -11.48 -15.52
N GLN A 174 -13.42 -10.20 -15.90
CA GLN A 174 -12.89 -9.77 -17.20
C GLN A 174 -11.36 -9.75 -17.26
N GLY A 175 -10.67 -9.93 -16.12
CA GLY A 175 -9.21 -9.84 -16.04
C GLY A 175 -8.66 -8.46 -16.41
N LYS A 176 -9.44 -7.39 -16.20
CA LYS A 176 -9.08 -6.02 -16.54
C LYS A 176 -9.73 -5.03 -15.57
N LEU A 177 -8.92 -4.22 -14.91
CA LEU A 177 -9.37 -3.08 -14.12
C LEU A 177 -9.70 -1.91 -15.05
N THR A 178 -10.85 -1.29 -14.85
CA THR A 178 -11.30 -0.10 -15.57
C THR A 178 -11.69 0.99 -14.57
N PRO A 179 -11.73 2.27 -14.98
CA PRO A 179 -12.11 3.36 -14.10
C PRO A 179 -13.39 3.04 -13.33
N PHE A 180 -13.33 3.19 -12.01
CA PHE A 180 -14.44 2.84 -11.14
C PHE A 180 -15.61 3.80 -11.37
N PRO A 181 -16.87 3.36 -11.13
CA PRO A 181 -18.05 4.20 -11.27
C PRO A 181 -17.93 5.50 -10.48
N ARG A 182 -18.26 6.63 -11.11
CA ARG A 182 -18.17 7.97 -10.52
C ARG A 182 -19.54 8.64 -10.51
N LEU A 183 -19.76 9.50 -9.53
CA LEU A 183 -20.88 10.45 -9.57
C LEU A 183 -20.52 11.62 -10.50
N THR A 184 -21.54 12.29 -11.05
CA THR A 184 -21.35 13.45 -11.92
C THR A 184 -20.87 14.69 -11.16
N SER A 185 -20.99 14.69 -9.83
CA SER A 185 -20.45 15.72 -8.96
C SER A 185 -18.93 15.65 -8.92
N ARG A 186 -18.29 16.82 -8.80
CA ARG A 186 -16.85 16.93 -8.56
C ARG A 186 -16.59 17.36 -7.13
N ARG A 187 -15.53 16.83 -6.52
CA ARG A 187 -15.05 17.37 -5.25
C ARG A 187 -14.44 18.74 -5.51
N LYS A 188 -14.88 19.74 -4.75
CA LYS A 188 -14.05 20.94 -4.56
C LYS A 188 -12.87 20.51 -3.69
N ARG A 189 -11.64 20.98 -3.96
CA ARG A 189 -10.54 20.75 -3.01
C ARG A 189 -10.88 21.48 -1.72
N VAL A 190 -10.92 20.77 -0.59
CA VAL A 190 -11.34 21.34 0.69
C VAL A 190 -10.18 21.25 1.68
N GLY A 191 -9.15 22.05 1.43
CA GLY A 191 -8.14 22.36 2.45
C GLY A 191 -6.70 22.09 2.05
N PRO A 192 -5.77 22.37 2.98
CA PRO A 192 -4.35 22.23 2.73
C PRO A 192 -3.97 20.75 2.70
N THR A 193 -3.19 20.37 1.69
CA THR A 193 -2.48 19.10 1.66
C THR A 193 -1.52 19.03 2.84
N ARG A 194 -1.55 17.95 3.62
CA ARG A 194 -0.60 17.76 4.73
C ARG A 194 0.68 17.15 4.21
N ALA A 195 1.79 17.38 4.92
CA ALA A 195 3.05 16.74 4.65
C ALA A 195 3.55 16.02 5.91
N HIS A 196 4.19 14.87 5.71
CA HIS A 196 4.89 14.12 6.73
C HIS A 196 6.34 13.94 6.28
N GLN A 197 7.27 13.91 7.23
CA GLN A 197 8.68 13.66 6.94
C GLN A 197 9.13 12.41 7.67
N ILE A 198 9.71 11.47 6.93
CA ILE A 198 10.29 10.25 7.51
C ILE A 198 11.81 10.39 7.47
N SER A 199 12.44 10.47 8.64
CA SER A 199 13.91 10.53 8.76
C SER A 199 14.51 9.15 8.52
N LEU A 200 15.25 9.03 7.42
CA LEU A 200 16.09 7.90 7.09
C LEU A 200 17.49 8.17 7.64
N VAL A 201 18.21 7.15 8.09
CA VAL A 201 19.59 7.33 8.57
C VAL A 201 20.58 6.57 7.71
N CYS A 202 20.12 5.48 7.11
CA CYS A 202 21.03 4.58 6.43
C CYS A 202 21.29 5.04 5.00
N ARG A 203 22.52 5.49 4.74
CA ARG A 203 23.03 5.87 3.41
C ARG A 203 23.62 4.69 2.63
N CYS A 204 23.39 3.45 3.07
CA CYS A 204 23.94 2.28 2.39
C CYS A 204 23.42 2.21 0.95
N GLU A 205 24.26 1.73 0.03
CA GLU A 205 23.88 1.52 -1.38
C GLU A 205 23.04 0.24 -1.59
N GLN A 206 22.28 -0.20 -0.57
CA GLN A 206 21.47 -1.43 -0.69
C GLN A 206 20.53 -1.34 -1.90
N GLY A 207 20.78 -2.21 -2.87
CA GLY A 207 20.06 -2.30 -4.12
C GLY A 207 18.76 -3.09 -3.97
N GLY A 208 17.77 -2.76 -4.80
CA GLY A 208 16.56 -3.57 -4.97
C GLY A 208 15.61 -3.56 -3.76
N ARG A 209 15.86 -4.39 -2.75
CA ARG A 209 15.00 -4.56 -1.57
C ARG A 209 15.78 -4.22 -0.30
N LEU A 210 15.24 -3.28 0.48
CA LEU A 210 15.87 -2.79 1.71
C LEU A 210 15.78 -3.77 2.88
N GLY A 211 14.97 -4.82 2.73
CA GLY A 211 14.77 -5.85 3.74
C GLY A 211 14.12 -5.33 5.02
N ARG A 212 14.47 -5.95 6.17
CA ARG A 212 13.96 -5.56 7.49
C ARG A 212 14.50 -4.18 7.88
N MET A 213 13.58 -3.28 8.20
CA MET A 213 13.90 -1.97 8.76
C MET A 213 13.38 -1.85 10.20
N GLU A 214 14.01 -1.02 10.99
CA GLU A 214 13.63 -0.76 12.37
C GLU A 214 13.58 0.75 12.66
N ARG A 215 12.61 1.15 13.49
CA ARG A 215 12.44 2.53 13.94
C ARG A 215 12.91 2.67 15.38
N CYS A 216 13.87 3.56 15.64
CA CYS A 216 14.31 3.85 17.00
C CYS A 216 13.17 4.47 17.82
N LYS A 217 12.90 3.96 19.03
CA LYS A 217 11.83 4.48 19.90
C LYS A 217 12.05 5.92 20.37
N ALA A 218 13.32 6.33 20.50
CA ALA A 218 13.70 7.63 21.07
C ALA A 218 13.74 8.72 19.97
N CYS A 219 14.69 8.62 19.03
CA CYS A 219 14.88 9.63 17.97
C CYS A 219 13.97 9.43 16.74
N ARG A 220 13.18 8.35 16.68
CA ARG A 220 12.21 8.05 15.60
C ARG A 220 12.79 7.83 14.20
N ARG A 221 14.12 7.86 14.08
CA ARG A 221 14.90 7.58 12.87
C ARG A 221 14.75 6.12 12.40
N MET A 222 14.85 5.92 11.08
CA MET A 222 14.73 4.62 10.41
C MET A 222 16.08 4.03 10.02
N PHE A 223 16.28 2.75 10.32
CA PHE A 223 17.53 2.01 10.10
C PHE A 223 17.27 0.69 9.35
N HIS A 224 18.17 0.30 8.44
CA HIS A 224 18.21 -1.07 7.96
C HIS A 224 18.78 -1.96 9.05
N VAL A 225 18.09 -3.06 9.38
CA VAL A 225 18.56 -4.00 10.40
C VAL A 225 19.91 -4.62 10.02
N SER A 226 20.12 -4.87 8.72
CA SER A 226 21.40 -5.38 8.19
C SER A 226 22.57 -4.41 8.30
N CYS A 227 22.32 -3.12 8.59
CA CYS A 227 23.37 -2.12 8.80
C CYS A 227 23.65 -1.85 10.29
N LEU A 228 22.93 -2.53 11.20
CA LEU A 228 23.15 -2.42 12.64
C LEU A 228 24.15 -3.49 13.10
N PRO A 229 24.98 -3.20 14.11
CA PRO A 229 25.91 -4.19 14.67
C PRO A 229 25.19 -5.38 15.33
N VAL A 230 23.98 -5.14 15.85
CA VAL A 230 23.14 -6.15 16.50
C VAL A 230 21.72 -6.04 15.97
N SER A 231 21.10 -7.21 15.70
CA SER A 231 19.70 -7.28 15.26
C SER A 231 18.76 -6.82 16.38
N PRO A 232 17.92 -5.80 16.16
CA PRO A 232 17.03 -5.27 17.18
C PRO A 232 15.85 -6.21 17.45
N PRO A 233 15.29 -6.21 18.68
CA PRO A 233 14.07 -6.93 19.00
C PRO A 233 12.85 -6.37 18.25
N ARG A 234 11.83 -7.21 18.02
CA ARG A 234 10.57 -6.82 17.31
C ARG A 234 9.50 -6.23 18.22
N ASP A 235 9.77 -6.12 19.51
CA ASP A 235 8.82 -5.65 20.53
C ASP A 235 8.63 -4.12 20.56
N GLY A 236 9.34 -3.39 19.68
CA GLY A 236 9.25 -1.92 19.61
C GLY A 236 10.01 -1.18 20.71
N THR A 237 10.79 -1.89 21.53
CA THR A 237 11.55 -1.29 22.65
C THR A 237 12.96 -0.85 22.26
N TRP A 238 13.37 -1.11 21.02
CA TRP A 238 14.72 -0.80 20.53
C TRP A 238 15.00 0.70 20.43
N ALA A 239 16.19 1.10 20.88
CA ALA A 239 16.78 2.41 20.67
C ALA A 239 18.15 2.25 19.98
N CYS A 240 18.50 3.17 19.09
CA CYS A 240 19.81 3.18 18.43
C CYS A 240 20.92 3.60 19.41
N ASP A 241 22.16 3.28 19.06
CA ASP A 241 23.33 3.51 19.91
C ASP A 241 23.45 4.98 20.35
N ASP A 242 23.20 5.94 19.45
CA ASP A 242 23.17 7.39 19.75
C ASP A 242 22.15 7.80 20.84
N CYS A 243 21.17 6.96 21.13
CA CYS A 243 20.09 7.24 22.09
C CYS A 243 20.19 6.41 23.38
N VAL A 244 21.11 5.43 23.43
CA VAL A 244 21.36 4.60 24.61
C VAL A 244 22.55 5.12 25.40
N MET A 245 23.44 5.90 24.76
CA MET A 245 24.54 6.62 25.42
C MET A 245 24.07 7.88 26.15
#